data_AF-A0A1C5U1P7-F1
#
_entry.id   AF-A0A1C5U1P7-F1
#
_cell.length_a   1.000
_cell.length_b   1.000
_cell.length_c   1.000
_cell.angle_alpha   90.00
_cell.angle_beta   90.00
_cell.angle_gamma   90.00
#
_symmetry.space_group_name_H-M   'P 1'
#
loop_
_entity.id
_entity.type
_entity.pdbx_description
1 polymer ?
#
loop_
_entity_poly.entity_id
_entity_poly.type
_entity_poly.pdbx_seq_one_letter_code
_entity_poly.pdbx_strand_id
1 'polypeptide(L)'
;MARKYEMVHINKAIYVGNYLEDGLTNNRRKHNIASPIGCMHRAEEFMESDLKTRYRVKGGLQYIVYGRFAGVKVVDLIRKSRHKVLATVCTPGGLFLHSRWSKAQ
;
A
#
# COMPACT_ATOMS: atom_id res chain seq x y z
N MET A 1 7.94 -4.94 -8.52
CA MET A 1 8.00 -6.13 -9.38
C MET A 1 8.37 -5.66 -10.77
N ALA A 2 9.34 -6.32 -11.40
CA ALA A 2 9.64 -6.06 -12.81
C ALA A 2 8.46 -6.59 -13.61
N ARG A 3 7.75 -5.71 -14.32
CA ARG A 3 6.65 -6.10 -15.22
C ARG A 3 7.09 -5.84 -16.65
N LYS A 4 6.81 -4.62 -17.13
CA LYS A 4 7.11 -4.18 -18.49
C LYS A 4 8.61 -4.16 -18.84
N TYR A 5 9.47 -3.96 -17.85
CA TYR A 5 10.91 -3.76 -18.05
C TYR A 5 11.71 -4.89 -17.43
N GLU A 6 12.78 -5.30 -18.10
CA GLU A 6 13.78 -6.20 -17.55
C GLU A 6 14.58 -5.48 -16.46
N MET A 7 14.69 -6.10 -15.28
CA MET A 7 15.45 -5.55 -14.16
C MET A 7 16.62 -6.48 -13.82
N VAL A 8 17.83 -5.93 -13.80
CA VAL A 8 19.02 -6.64 -13.29
C VAL A 8 19.08 -6.47 -11.78
N HIS A 9 19.02 -7.58 -11.04
CA HIS A 9 19.15 -7.59 -9.58
C HIS A 9 20.56 -8.02 -9.20
N ILE A 10 21.41 -7.06 -8.83
CA ILE A 10 22.79 -7.33 -8.43
C ILE A 10 22.86 -7.38 -6.90
N ASN A 11 23.19 -8.55 -6.35
CA ASN A 11 23.41 -8.69 -4.92
C ASN A 11 24.82 -8.19 -4.54
N LYS A 12 24.99 -6.87 -4.50
CA LYS A 12 26.23 -6.21 -4.10
C LYS A 12 25.94 -5.22 -2.98
N ALA A 13 26.67 -5.33 -1.87
CA ALA A 13 26.63 -4.31 -0.83
C ALA A 13 27.22 -3.01 -1.40
N ILE A 14 26.40 -1.95 -1.47
CA ILE A 14 26.83 -0.62 -1.94
C ILE A 14 27.22 0.31 -0.80
N TYR A 15 26.86 -0.03 0.44
CA TYR A 15 27.16 0.72 1.65
C TYR A 15 26.94 -0.17 2.88
N VAL A 16 27.78 0.00 3.92
CA VAL A 16 27.59 -0.60 5.25
C VAL A 16 27.52 0.56 6.23
N GLY A 17 26.37 0.71 6.89
CA GLY A 17 26.12 1.77 7.86
C GLY A 17 25.52 1.23 9.14
N ASN A 18 25.54 2.05 10.19
CA ASN A 18 24.91 1.70 11.46
C ASN A 18 23.39 1.73 11.34
N TYR A 19 22.73 0.82 12.05
CA TYR A 19 21.27 0.85 12.15
C TYR A 19 20.85 2.10 12.92
N LEU A 20 19.85 2.82 12.42
CA LEU A 20 19.22 3.88 13.20
C LEU A 20 18.42 3.23 14.34
N GLU A 21 18.56 3.75 15.56
CA GLU A 21 17.88 3.28 16.78
C GLU A 21 16.39 2.98 16.53
N ASP A 22 15.67 3.88 15.87
CA ASP A 22 14.24 3.71 15.62
C ASP A 22 13.90 2.86 14.40
N GLY A 23 14.87 2.58 13.52
CA GLY A 23 14.76 1.71 12.35
C GLY A 23 13.63 2.01 11.34
N LEU A 24 13.77 1.52 10.11
CA LEU A 24 12.71 1.63 9.11
C LEU A 24 11.50 0.74 9.45
N THR A 25 11.73 -0.39 10.13
CA THR A 25 10.71 -1.41 10.38
C THR A 25 9.63 -0.93 11.36
N ASN A 26 10.03 -0.27 12.45
CA ASN A 26 9.09 0.24 13.45
C ASN A 26 8.33 1.47 12.93
N ASN A 27 8.98 2.31 12.12
CA ASN A 27 8.38 3.54 11.58
C ASN A 27 7.66 3.37 10.24
N ARG A 28 7.67 2.16 9.65
CA ARG A 28 7.08 1.92 8.32
C ARG A 28 5.66 2.46 8.19
N ARG A 29 4.80 2.24 9.19
CA ARG A 29 3.41 2.71 9.14
C ARG A 29 3.34 4.24 9.12
N LYS A 30 4.07 4.89 10.03
CA LYS A 30 4.15 6.36 10.13
C LYS A 30 4.62 6.98 8.82
N HIS A 31 5.69 6.44 8.21
CA HIS A 31 6.21 6.92 6.94
C HIS A 31 5.24 6.69 5.77
N ASN A 32 4.55 5.55 5.72
CA ASN A 32 3.57 5.28 4.68
C ASN A 32 2.34 6.19 4.78
N ILE A 33 1.91 6.54 6.00
CA ILE A 33 0.83 7.51 6.21
C ILE A 33 1.28 8.92 5.82
N ALA A 34 2.55 9.27 6.05
CA ALA A 34 3.11 10.55 5.60
C ALA A 34 3.27 10.65 4.06
N SER A 35 3.31 9.51 3.35
CA SER A 35 3.31 9.46 1.87
C SER A 35 2.18 8.57 1.34
N PRO A 36 0.92 8.98 1.52
CA PRO A 36 -0.23 8.09 1.31
C PRO A 36 -0.55 7.88 -0.17
N ILE A 37 -0.29 8.86 -1.04
CA ILE A 37 -0.55 8.76 -2.50
C ILE A 37 0.32 7.68 -3.14
N GLY A 38 1.64 7.70 -2.86
CA GLY A 38 2.56 6.67 -3.38
C GLY A 38 2.22 5.28 -2.84
N CYS A 39 1.84 5.20 -1.55
CA CYS A 39 1.42 3.94 -0.94
C CYS A 39 0.11 3.40 -1.53
N MET A 40 -0.85 4.26 -1.88
CA MET A 40 -2.09 3.91 -2.54
C MET A 40 -1.83 3.32 -3.92
N HIS A 41 -1.07 3.99 -4.79
CA HIS A 41 -0.76 3.46 -6.13
C HIS A 41 0.04 2.16 -6.06
N ARG A 42 1.01 2.08 -5.13
CA ARG A 42 1.74 0.83 -4.88
C ARG A 42 0.78 -0.30 -4.48
N ALA A 43 -0.21 -0.03 -3.63
CA ALA A 43 -1.19 -1.01 -3.19
C ALA A 43 -2.12 -1.47 -4.32
N GLU A 44 -2.47 -0.58 -5.25
CA GLU A 44 -3.25 -0.91 -6.44
C GLU A 44 -2.51 -1.92 -7.34
N GLU A 45 -1.19 -1.77 -7.51
CA GLU A 45 -0.40 -2.75 -8.29
C GLU A 45 -0.40 -4.15 -7.68
N PHE A 46 -0.65 -4.30 -6.36
CA PHE A 46 -0.81 -5.60 -5.71
C PHE A 46 -2.19 -6.26 -5.94
N MET A 47 -3.16 -5.55 -6.49
CA MET A 47 -4.52 -6.06 -6.73
C MET A 47 -4.67 -6.86 -8.04
N GLU A 48 -3.61 -6.89 -8.83
CA GLU A 48 -3.55 -7.51 -10.15
C GLU A 48 -3.72 -9.02 -10.11
N SER A 49 -4.25 -9.59 -11.19
CA SER A 49 -4.66 -11.00 -11.24
C SER A 49 -3.51 -12.00 -11.32
N ASP A 50 -2.31 -11.54 -11.69
CA ASP A 50 -1.07 -12.32 -11.69
C ASP A 50 -0.61 -12.71 -10.27
N LEU A 51 -1.12 -12.03 -9.24
CA LEU A 51 -0.77 -12.27 -7.85
C LEU A 51 -1.74 -13.24 -7.16
N LYS A 52 -1.22 -14.01 -6.20
CA LYS A 52 -2.07 -14.88 -5.36
C LYS A 52 -3.10 -14.04 -4.62
N THR A 53 -4.34 -14.52 -4.53
CA THR A 53 -5.50 -13.81 -3.95
C THR A 53 -5.21 -13.22 -2.57
N ARG A 54 -4.45 -13.92 -1.72
CA ARG A 54 -4.04 -13.42 -0.39
C ARG A 54 -3.31 -12.07 -0.44
N TYR A 55 -2.49 -11.83 -1.46
CA TYR A 55 -1.75 -10.59 -1.63
C TYR A 55 -2.64 -9.50 -2.23
N ARG A 56 -3.54 -9.88 -3.13
CA ARG A 56 -4.53 -8.99 -3.74
C ARG A 56 -5.47 -8.39 -2.72
N VAL A 57 -5.99 -9.21 -1.80
CA VAL A 57 -6.84 -8.74 -0.69
C VAL A 57 -6.07 -7.78 0.22
N LYS A 58 -4.80 -8.08 0.55
CA LYS A 58 -3.96 -7.15 1.32
C LYS A 58 -3.72 -5.84 0.58
N GLY A 59 -3.50 -5.88 -0.73
CA GLY A 59 -3.39 -4.72 -1.60
C GLY A 59 -4.68 -3.88 -1.59
N GLY A 60 -5.84 -4.52 -1.77
CA GLY A 60 -7.14 -3.84 -1.75
C GLY A 60 -7.43 -3.14 -0.42
N LEU A 61 -7.14 -3.78 0.72
CA LEU A 61 -7.27 -3.14 2.04
C LEU A 61 -6.35 -1.92 2.16
N GLN A 62 -5.08 -2.05 1.74
CA GLN A 62 -4.11 -0.95 1.76
C GLN A 62 -4.51 0.19 0.83
N TYR A 63 -5.06 -0.11 -0.35
CA TYR A 63 -5.54 0.87 -1.33
C TYR A 63 -6.60 1.78 -0.71
N ILE A 64 -7.59 1.20 -0.02
CA ILE A 64 -8.63 1.97 0.67
C ILE A 64 -8.05 2.76 1.84
N VAL A 65 -7.22 2.15 2.69
CA VAL A 65 -6.63 2.82 3.87
C VAL A 65 -5.82 4.04 3.45
N TYR A 66 -4.84 3.87 2.55
CA TYR A 66 -3.99 4.96 2.12
C TYR A 66 -4.71 5.96 1.22
N GLY A 67 -5.70 5.52 0.44
CA GLY A 67 -6.57 6.44 -0.31
C GLY A 67 -7.36 7.38 0.62
N ARG A 68 -7.80 6.89 1.78
CA ARG A 68 -8.44 7.73 2.81
C ARG A 68 -7.46 8.68 3.48
N PHE A 69 -6.25 8.22 3.83
CA PHE A 69 -5.20 9.11 4.35
C PHE A 69 -4.76 10.17 3.32
N ALA A 70 -4.86 9.86 2.02
CA ALA A 70 -4.61 10.83 0.94
C ALA A 70 -5.79 11.81 0.71
N GLY A 71 -6.86 11.74 1.51
CA GLY A 71 -8.03 12.62 1.40
C GLY A 71 -9.00 12.26 0.26
N VAL A 72 -8.79 11.14 -0.44
CA VAL A 72 -9.66 10.73 -1.55
C VAL A 72 -10.97 10.14 -1.00
N LYS A 73 -12.09 10.48 -1.63
CA LYS A 73 -13.40 9.90 -1.29
C LYS A 73 -13.44 8.43 -1.71
N VAL A 74 -14.11 7.59 -0.92
CA VAL A 74 -14.25 6.14 -1.20
C VAL A 74 -14.87 5.90 -2.57
N VAL A 75 -15.88 6.68 -2.94
CA VAL A 75 -16.55 6.59 -4.25
C VAL A 75 -15.55 6.82 -5.39
N ASP A 76 -14.66 7.81 -5.24
CA ASP A 76 -13.63 8.11 -6.23
C ASP A 76 -12.56 7.01 -6.30
N LEU A 77 -12.19 6.42 -5.15
CA LEU A 77 -11.27 5.28 -5.11
C LEU A 77 -11.84 4.08 -5.87
N ILE A 78 -13.10 3.73 -5.62
CA ILE A 78 -13.75 2.60 -6.32
C ILE A 78 -13.88 2.90 -7.82
N ARG A 79 -14.28 4.13 -8.18
CA ARG A 79 -14.48 4.53 -9.59
C ARG A 79 -13.17 4.54 -10.38
N LYS A 80 -12.09 5.06 -9.79
CA LYS A 80 -10.78 5.19 -10.43
C LYS A 80 -9.96 3.90 -10.40
N SER A 81 -10.28 2.98 -9.50
CA SER A 81 -9.54 1.71 -9.39
C SER A 81 -9.68 0.86 -10.65
N ARG A 82 -8.58 0.25 -11.08
CA ARG A 82 -8.58 -0.77 -12.14
C ARG A 82 -9.38 -2.02 -11.72
N HIS A 83 -9.48 -2.29 -10.42
CA HIS A 83 -10.09 -3.50 -9.87
C HIS A 83 -11.29 -3.18 -8.97
N LYS A 84 -12.36 -2.64 -9.59
CA LYS A 84 -13.57 -2.12 -8.92
C LYS A 84 -14.19 -3.10 -7.91
N VAL A 85 -14.37 -4.36 -8.30
CA VAL A 85 -14.98 -5.39 -7.43
C VAL A 85 -14.16 -5.58 -6.15
N LEU A 86 -12.84 -5.73 -6.30
CA LEU A 86 -11.94 -5.97 -5.17
C LEU A 86 -11.84 -4.72 -4.27
N ALA A 87 -11.83 -3.52 -4.85
CA ALA A 87 -11.88 -2.27 -4.10
C ALA A 87 -13.16 -2.14 -3.28
N THR A 88 -14.32 -2.47 -3.87
CA THR A 88 -15.61 -2.46 -3.17
C THR A 88 -15.66 -3.47 -2.03
N VAL A 89 -15.24 -4.72 -2.26
CA VAL A 89 -15.20 -5.76 -1.21
C VAL A 89 -14.26 -5.39 -0.07
N CYS A 90 -13.12 -4.77 -0.37
CA CYS A 90 -12.14 -4.35 0.65
C CYS A 90 -12.51 -3.04 1.35
N THR A 91 -13.53 -2.31 0.89
CA THR A 91 -13.94 -1.01 1.45
C THR A 91 -14.28 -1.07 2.95
N PRO A 92 -15.19 -1.95 3.43
CA PRO A 92 -15.53 -2.00 4.85
C PRO A 92 -14.30 -2.30 5.74
N GLY A 93 -13.49 -3.29 5.35
CA GLY A 93 -12.27 -3.64 6.07
C GLY A 93 -11.21 -2.53 6.04
N GLY A 94 -11.06 -1.85 4.91
CA GLY A 94 -10.14 -0.73 4.75
C GLY A 94 -10.55 0.49 5.58
N LEU A 95 -11.84 0.82 5.64
CA LEU A 95 -12.35 1.91 6.47
C LEU A 95 -12.17 1.63 7.97
N PHE A 96 -12.43 0.39 8.39
CA PHE A 96 -12.17 -0.03 9.77
C PHE A 96 -10.69 0.13 10.14
N LEU A 97 -9.78 -0.34 9.29
CA LEU A 97 -8.34 -0.20 9.50
C LEU A 97 -7.90 1.27 9.52
N HIS A 98 -8.43 2.10 8.62
CA HIS A 98 -8.15 3.53 8.60
C HIS A 98 -8.56 4.20 9.92
N SER A 99 -9.77 3.92 10.42
CA SER A 99 -10.24 4.45 11.71
C SER A 99 -9.34 4.01 12.87
N ARG A 100 -8.95 2.73 12.92
CA ARG A 100 -8.03 2.23 13.95
C ARG A 100 -6.66 2.90 13.90
N TRP A 101 -6.13 3.14 12.70
CA TRP A 101 -4.79 3.72 12.54
C TRP A 101 -4.81 5.23 12.76
N SER A 102 -5.88 5.91 12.38
CA SER A 102 -6.06 7.34 12.65
C SER A 102 -6.22 7.65 14.14
N LYS A 103 -6.71 6.70 14.95
CA LYS A 103 -6.82 6.86 16.42
C LYS A 103 -5.53 6.51 17.17
N ALA A 104 -4.63 5.76 16.54
CA ALA A 104 -3.39 5.28 17.13
C ALA A 104 -2.18 6.17 16.78
N GLN A 105 -2.45 7.33 16.19
CA GLN A 105 -1.49 8.33 15.72
C GLN A 105 -1.77 9.63 16.45
#